data_AF-A3A322-F1
#
_entry.id   AF-A3A322-F1
#
_cell.length_a   1.000
_cell.length_b   1.000
_cell.length_c   1.000
_cell.angle_alpha   90.00
_cell.angle_beta   90.00
_cell.angle_gamma   90.00
#
_symmetry.space_group_name_H-M   'P 1'
#
loop_
_entity.id
_entity.type
_entity.pdbx_description
1 polymer ?
#
loop_
_entity_poly.entity_id
_entity_poly.type
_entity_poly.pdbx_seq_one_letter_code
_entity_poly.pdbx_strand_id
1 'polypeptide(L)'
;MSIRRFVYLVLEEFAPRRSNYTLRNIDMERFFLPRPSPVPFVASGTDAAEYASLPCPAMTFYPPFSKLPGKQQMEFLLLGGNHNMVVAADQTCRTVLYDPGEHAVRTLPALPYQLELPTASVTVGDDLYILDHVEVGNVPCFHGLIYEDRLNEDWCCCALPPPPPLLSHKSDFQVDSYAVVGDTDIWISTHDSGIYCFNTVSHVWSTVATGWTLPFVGLAEYCQEHGLWFGLSHTRDRRSLVLSALDLDSSHLPVLLSLPLEFTPPDALKLVSSYLVNLGSAKFCIARLFQTDEDQRDGEELFAVLTAVEVERCDDDDAGANGGGLRMLKHRSEMYKLTSEMMYWVL
;
A
#
# COMPACT_ATOMS: atom_id res chain seq x y z
N MET A 1 -9.56 14.38 9.96
CA MET A 1 -9.42 13.27 8.99
C MET A 1 -9.00 13.86 7.66
N SER A 2 -7.87 13.42 7.13
CA SER A 2 -7.38 13.83 5.82
C SER A 2 -8.17 13.08 4.74
N ILE A 3 -8.91 13.80 3.90
CA ILE A 3 -9.54 13.22 2.72
C ILE A 3 -8.47 13.21 1.63
N ARG A 4 -8.12 12.02 1.15
CA ARG A 4 -7.10 11.87 0.13
C ARG A 4 -7.74 11.88 -1.25
N ARG A 5 -7.40 12.91 -2.03
CA ARG A 5 -7.91 13.09 -3.40
C ARG A 5 -7.13 12.28 -4.44
N PHE A 6 -5.82 12.16 -4.28
CA PHE A 6 -4.94 11.60 -5.29
C PHE A 6 -4.35 10.26 -4.86
N VAL A 7 -4.36 9.29 -5.78
CA VAL A 7 -3.52 8.09 -5.72
C VAL A 7 -2.29 8.35 -6.59
N TYR A 8 -1.10 8.04 -6.10
CA TYR A 8 0.13 8.28 -6.85
C TYR A 8 0.58 6.99 -7.53
N LEU A 9 0.67 7.05 -8.85
CA LEU A 9 1.23 5.98 -9.67
C LEU A 9 2.65 6.37 -10.05
N VAL A 10 3.64 5.63 -9.54
CA VAL A 10 5.05 5.81 -9.91
C VAL A 10 5.42 4.74 -10.93
N LEU A 11 5.99 5.16 -12.05
CA LEU A 11 6.39 4.27 -13.15
C LEU A 11 7.88 4.47 -13.43
N GLU A 12 8.65 3.39 -13.50
CA GLU A 12 9.99 3.46 -14.10
C GLU A 12 9.86 3.65 -15.61
N GLU A 13 10.49 4.67 -16.19
CA GLU A 13 10.57 4.87 -17.63
C GLU A 13 12.00 4.56 -18.10
N PHE A 14 12.14 3.48 -18.85
CA PHE A 14 13.43 3.08 -19.42
C PHE A 14 13.83 4.04 -20.54
N ALA A 15 15.03 4.62 -20.43
CA ALA A 15 15.64 5.35 -21.53
C ALA A 15 17.05 4.81 -21.81
N PRO A 16 17.53 4.82 -23.07
CA PRO A 16 18.79 4.18 -23.48
C PRO A 16 20.05 4.62 -22.71
N ARG A 17 20.00 5.74 -22.00
CA ARG A 17 21.12 6.30 -21.24
C ARG A 17 20.90 6.33 -19.74
N ARG A 18 19.66 6.42 -19.26
CA ARG A 18 19.34 6.58 -17.83
C ARG A 18 17.86 6.28 -17.60
N SER A 19 17.54 5.34 -16.71
CA SER A 19 16.16 5.19 -16.21
C SER A 19 15.73 6.46 -15.50
N ASN A 20 14.45 6.78 -15.58
CA ASN A 20 13.85 7.83 -14.76
C ASN A 20 12.53 7.29 -14.16
N TYR A 21 12.00 7.97 -13.15
CA TYR A 21 10.76 7.57 -12.50
C TYR A 21 9.76 8.70 -12.61
N THR A 22 8.58 8.43 -13.17
CA THR A 22 7.52 9.43 -13.27
C THR A 22 6.44 9.16 -12.24
N LEU A 23 6.14 10.18 -11.43
CA LEU A 23 5.02 10.18 -10.51
C LEU A 23 3.83 10.84 -11.19
N ARG A 24 2.71 10.12 -11.27
CA ARG A 24 1.47 10.57 -11.90
C ARG A 24 0.35 10.60 -10.86
N ASN A 25 -0.35 11.73 -10.80
CA ASN A 25 -1.46 11.92 -9.88
C ASN A 25 -2.76 11.42 -10.53
N ILE A 26 -3.36 10.37 -9.97
CA ILE A 26 -4.69 9.92 -10.37
C ILE A 26 -5.70 10.60 -9.45
N ASP A 27 -6.51 11.50 -10.01
CA ASP A 27 -7.60 12.16 -9.29
C ASP A 27 -8.74 11.18 -9.04
N MET A 28 -8.89 10.72 -7.79
CA MET A 28 -9.89 9.71 -7.43
C MET A 28 -11.30 10.28 -7.34
N GLU A 29 -11.49 11.61 -7.23
CA GLU A 29 -12.82 12.22 -7.17
C GLU A 29 -13.67 11.85 -8.40
N ARG A 30 -13.05 11.79 -9.58
CA ARG A 30 -13.74 11.47 -10.85
C ARG A 30 -14.21 10.01 -10.95
N PHE A 31 -13.73 9.14 -10.06
CA PHE A 31 -14.14 7.73 -10.04
C PHE A 31 -15.41 7.51 -9.23
N PHE A 32 -15.72 8.39 -8.27
CA PHE A 32 -16.91 8.29 -7.44
C PHE A 32 -18.09 8.99 -8.12
N LEU A 33 -19.00 8.19 -8.68
CA LEU A 33 -20.16 8.71 -9.37
C LEU A 33 -21.26 9.12 -8.38
N PRO A 34 -22.11 10.12 -8.70
CA PRO A 34 -23.29 10.42 -7.93
C PRO A 34 -24.17 9.16 -7.82
N ARG A 35 -24.62 8.84 -6.61
CA ARG A 35 -25.40 7.63 -6.33
C ARG A 35 -26.63 7.55 -7.25
N PRO A 36 -26.81 6.48 -8.03
CA PRO A 36 -28.10 6.20 -8.63
C PRO A 36 -29.11 5.83 -7.52
N SER A 37 -30.40 6.11 -7.76
CA SER A 37 -31.52 5.60 -6.95
C SER A 37 -31.34 4.09 -6.67
N PRO A 38 -31.69 3.57 -5.47
CA PRO A 38 -31.40 2.19 -5.09
C PRO A 38 -32.10 1.22 -6.04
N VAL A 39 -31.31 0.59 -6.91
CA VAL A 39 -31.70 -0.60 -7.66
C VAL A 39 -30.77 -1.71 -7.20
N PRO A 40 -31.27 -2.91 -6.88
CA PRO A 40 -30.46 -4.03 -6.43
C PRO A 40 -29.32 -4.29 -7.41
N PHE A 41 -28.10 -4.42 -6.88
CA PHE A 41 -26.91 -4.78 -7.65
C PHE A 41 -27.14 -6.16 -8.28
N VAL A 42 -27.31 -6.18 -9.61
CA VAL A 42 -27.18 -7.38 -10.41
C VAL A 42 -25.86 -7.23 -11.14
N ALA A 43 -24.91 -8.13 -10.88
CA ALA A 43 -23.67 -8.20 -11.63
C ALA A 43 -24.00 -8.44 -13.12
N SER A 44 -24.07 -7.36 -13.88
CA SER A 44 -24.19 -7.40 -15.34
C SER A 44 -22.80 -7.69 -15.89
N GLY A 45 -22.69 -8.64 -16.83
CA GLY A 45 -21.45 -9.02 -17.53
C GLY A 45 -20.85 -7.94 -18.44
N THR A 46 -21.06 -6.67 -18.11
CA THR A 46 -20.57 -5.47 -18.79
C THR A 46 -19.70 -4.62 -17.84
N ASP A 47 -18.97 -5.28 -16.95
CA ASP A 47 -18.19 -4.65 -15.88
C ASP A 47 -16.71 -4.46 -16.28
N ALA A 48 -16.50 -4.21 -17.58
CA ALA A 48 -15.17 -4.01 -18.16
C ALA A 48 -14.62 -2.65 -17.72
N ALA A 49 -13.39 -2.66 -17.17
CA ALA A 49 -12.68 -1.41 -16.87
C ALA A 49 -12.50 -0.59 -18.15
N GLU A 50 -12.77 0.70 -18.08
CA GLU A 50 -12.63 1.59 -19.23
C GLU A 50 -11.16 1.88 -19.49
N TYR A 51 -10.71 1.75 -20.75
CA TYR A 51 -9.36 2.16 -21.11
C TYR A 51 -9.21 3.67 -20.99
N ALA A 52 -8.28 4.11 -20.16
CA ALA A 52 -7.93 5.50 -19.95
C ALA A 52 -6.48 5.76 -20.35
N SER A 53 -6.18 7.01 -20.73
CA SER A 53 -4.81 7.46 -20.95
C SER A 53 -4.18 7.86 -19.62
N LEU A 54 -2.91 7.48 -19.43
CA LEU A 54 -2.14 7.88 -18.25
C LEU A 54 -2.07 9.42 -18.17
N PRO A 55 -2.37 10.03 -17.01
CA PRO A 55 -2.17 11.47 -16.81
C PRO A 55 -0.72 11.88 -17.02
N CYS A 56 -0.47 13.13 -17.40
CA CYS A 56 0.90 13.64 -17.50
C CYS A 56 1.67 13.46 -16.18
N PRO A 57 2.98 13.17 -16.22
CA PRO A 57 3.82 13.18 -15.03
C PRO A 57 3.69 14.49 -14.25
N ALA A 58 3.40 14.38 -12.96
CA ALA A 58 3.41 15.51 -12.03
C ALA A 58 4.85 15.82 -11.56
N MET A 59 5.69 14.79 -11.44
CA MET A 59 7.10 14.91 -11.07
C MET A 59 7.92 13.81 -11.75
N THR A 60 9.21 14.07 -11.99
CA THR A 60 10.16 13.09 -12.52
C THR A 60 11.39 13.03 -11.62
N PHE A 61 11.72 11.83 -11.16
CA PHE A 61 12.89 11.55 -10.34
C PHE A 61 13.95 10.86 -11.15
N TYR A 62 15.21 11.19 -10.86
CA TYR A 62 16.35 10.64 -11.56
C TYR A 62 17.32 9.99 -10.58
N PRO A 63 17.51 8.65 -10.61
CA PRO A 63 18.52 7.98 -9.80
C PRO A 63 19.91 8.49 -10.18
N PRO A 64 20.88 8.61 -9.25
CA PRO A 64 22.27 8.88 -9.59
C PRO A 64 22.75 8.00 -10.73
N PHE A 65 23.50 8.58 -11.66
CA PHE A 65 23.98 7.82 -12.81
C PHE A 65 24.98 6.75 -12.37
N SER A 66 24.77 5.51 -12.83
CA SER A 66 25.72 4.41 -12.67
C SER A 66 25.99 3.73 -13.99
N LYS A 67 27.25 3.35 -14.21
CA LYS A 67 27.65 2.52 -15.37
C LYS A 67 27.37 1.04 -15.17
N LEU A 68 27.09 0.63 -13.93
CA LEU A 68 26.80 -0.76 -13.60
C LEU A 68 25.32 -1.06 -13.94
N PRO A 69 25.03 -2.12 -14.71
CA PRO A 69 23.67 -2.56 -14.96
C PRO A 69 22.92 -2.79 -13.65
N GLY A 70 21.63 -2.42 -13.59
CA GLY A 70 20.79 -2.58 -12.41
C GLY A 70 21.05 -1.61 -11.26
N LYS A 71 22.08 -0.73 -11.33
CA LYS A 71 22.43 0.22 -10.26
C LYS A 71 21.89 1.64 -10.49
N GLN A 72 20.68 1.75 -11.04
CA GLN A 72 19.96 3.01 -11.25
C GLN A 72 18.53 2.88 -10.74
N GLN A 73 18.38 2.43 -9.49
CA GLN A 73 17.08 2.17 -8.88
C GLN A 73 16.71 3.26 -7.89
N MET A 74 15.42 3.58 -7.82
CA MET A 74 14.85 4.39 -6.76
C MET A 74 13.64 3.66 -6.16
N GLU A 75 13.50 3.79 -4.86
CA GLU A 75 12.36 3.30 -4.11
C GLU A 75 11.47 4.44 -3.63
N PHE A 76 10.17 4.18 -3.57
CA PHE A 76 9.18 5.19 -3.23
C PHE A 76 8.28 4.69 -2.09
N LEU A 77 8.15 5.52 -1.05
CA LEU A 77 7.33 5.25 0.12
C LEU A 77 6.32 6.38 0.30
N LEU A 78 5.14 6.04 0.79
CA LEU A 78 4.13 7.03 1.15
C LEU A 78 4.38 7.50 2.60
N LEU A 79 4.53 8.81 2.76
CA LEU A 79 4.28 9.47 4.05
C LEU A 79 2.80 9.86 4.07
N GLY A 80 1.99 8.97 4.65
CA GLY A 80 0.53 8.97 4.60
C GLY A 80 -0.12 9.92 5.60
N GLY A 81 -1.37 9.63 5.95
CA GLY A 81 -2.14 10.41 6.93
C GLY A 81 -2.43 11.84 6.45
N ASN A 82 -1.98 12.83 7.22
CA ASN A 82 -2.23 14.24 6.93
C ASN A 82 -1.28 14.83 5.89
N HIS A 83 -0.21 14.12 5.54
CA HIS A 83 0.83 14.61 4.64
C HIS A 83 0.54 14.28 3.18
N ASN A 84 0.22 13.02 2.88
CA ASN A 84 0.09 12.52 1.51
C ASN A 84 1.30 12.88 0.64
N MET A 85 2.49 12.81 1.23
CA MET A 85 3.77 13.14 0.59
C MET A 85 4.50 11.85 0.16
N VAL A 86 5.42 11.99 -0.80
CA VAL A 86 6.18 10.85 -1.32
C VAL A 86 7.64 10.98 -0.92
N VAL A 87 8.15 9.97 -0.21
CA VAL A 87 9.57 9.80 0.07
C VAL A 87 10.18 9.00 -1.07
N ALA A 88 11.18 9.56 -1.73
CA ALA A 88 11.95 8.87 -2.77
C ALA A 88 13.38 8.63 -2.28
N ALA A 89 13.84 7.39 -2.30
CA ALA A 89 15.17 6.97 -1.89
C ALA A 89 15.94 6.43 -3.09
N ASP A 90 17.16 6.90 -3.31
CA ASP A 90 18.02 6.40 -4.40
C ASP A 90 18.94 5.26 -3.95
N GLN A 91 19.57 4.59 -4.92
CA GLN A 91 20.52 3.51 -4.68
C GLN A 91 21.81 3.93 -3.93
N THR A 92 22.01 5.22 -3.67
CA THR A 92 23.07 5.76 -2.81
C THR A 92 22.56 6.16 -1.43
N CYS A 93 21.36 5.70 -1.09
CA CYS A 93 20.61 5.91 0.14
C CYS A 93 20.18 7.36 0.38
N ARG A 94 20.32 8.25 -0.60
CA ARG A 94 19.86 9.64 -0.44
C ARG A 94 18.36 9.69 -0.60
N THR A 95 17.72 10.51 0.20
CA THR A 95 16.28 10.61 0.27
C THR A 95 15.82 12.03 0.01
N VAL A 96 14.68 12.14 -0.66
CA VAL A 96 13.97 13.40 -0.85
C VAL A 96 12.50 13.19 -0.50
N LEU A 97 11.89 14.22 0.07
CA LEU A 97 10.46 14.31 0.31
C LEU A 97 9.87 15.21 -0.77
N TYR A 98 8.92 14.68 -1.53
CA TYR A 98 8.12 15.44 -2.48
C TYR A 98 6.74 15.69 -1.90
N ASP A 99 6.35 16.96 -1.84
CA ASP A 99 5.00 17.41 -1.50
C ASP A 99 4.22 17.71 -2.79
N PRO A 100 3.24 16.87 -3.16
CA PRO A 100 2.44 17.08 -4.36
C PRO A 100 1.47 18.28 -4.26
N GLY A 101 1.10 18.71 -3.04
CA GLY A 101 0.21 19.84 -2.81
C GLY A 101 0.92 21.18 -2.99
N GLU A 102 2.14 21.29 -2.50
CA GLU A 102 2.96 22.50 -2.63
C GLU A 102 3.88 22.48 -3.86
N HIS A 103 3.91 21.37 -4.60
CA HIS A 103 4.87 21.13 -5.69
C HIS A 103 6.33 21.40 -5.27
N ALA A 104 6.65 21.02 -4.03
CA ALA A 104 7.91 21.32 -3.38
C ALA A 104 8.71 20.05 -3.10
N VAL A 105 10.04 20.19 -3.08
CA VAL A 105 10.96 19.11 -2.70
C VAL A 105 11.78 19.57 -1.51
N ARG A 106 11.88 18.68 -0.52
CA ARG A 106 12.75 18.83 0.65
C ARG A 106 13.76 17.68 0.68
N THR A 107 14.99 17.94 1.07
CA THR A 107 15.98 16.89 1.33
C THR A 107 15.67 16.21 2.65
N LEU A 108 15.81 14.89 2.70
CA LEU A 108 15.70 14.10 3.93
C LEU A 108 17.06 13.53 4.34
N PRO A 109 17.22 13.10 5.61
CA PRO A 109 18.37 12.32 6.02
C PRO A 109 18.51 11.04 5.18
N ALA A 110 19.72 10.77 4.72
CA ALA A 110 20.01 9.54 3.99
C ALA A 110 19.71 8.31 4.85
N LEU A 111 19.18 7.27 4.23
CA LEU A 111 18.99 5.98 4.87
C LEU A 111 20.35 5.30 5.12
N PRO A 112 20.48 4.49 6.18
CA PRO A 112 21.75 3.84 6.49
C PRO A 112 22.07 2.66 5.56
N TYR A 113 21.13 2.27 4.70
CA TYR A 113 21.22 1.16 3.75
C TYR A 113 20.39 1.48 2.50
N GLN A 114 20.65 0.74 1.42
CA GLN A 114 19.85 0.79 0.21
C GLN A 114 18.57 -0.01 0.48
N LEU A 115 17.39 0.60 0.31
CA LEU A 115 16.12 -0.11 0.41
C LEU A 115 16.03 -1.17 -0.69
N GLU A 116 15.61 -2.38 -0.30
CA GLU A 116 15.31 -3.46 -1.23
C GLU A 116 13.85 -3.89 -1.05
N LEU A 117 13.09 -3.97 -2.15
CA LEU A 117 11.70 -4.46 -2.09
C LEU A 117 11.63 -5.99 -2.07
N PRO A 118 10.63 -6.57 -1.38
CA PRO A 118 9.52 -5.89 -0.70
C PRO A 118 9.90 -5.36 0.71
N THR A 119 9.58 -4.10 0.99
CA THR A 119 9.76 -3.46 2.30
C THR A 119 8.39 -3.10 2.91
N ALA A 120 8.24 -3.25 4.22
CA ALA A 120 7.06 -2.74 4.92
C ALA A 120 7.30 -1.30 5.37
N SER A 121 6.39 -0.38 5.01
CA SER A 121 6.47 1.01 5.44
C SER A 121 5.11 1.51 5.90
N VAL A 122 5.07 2.21 7.04
CA VAL A 122 3.81 2.71 7.60
C VAL A 122 4.02 4.05 8.29
N THR A 123 3.04 4.93 8.14
CA THR A 123 3.02 6.23 8.81
C THR A 123 2.27 6.12 10.13
N VAL A 124 2.85 6.63 11.22
CA VAL A 124 2.19 6.74 12.53
C VAL A 124 2.34 8.18 13.00
N GLY A 125 1.23 8.90 13.14
CA GLY A 125 1.27 10.35 13.32
C GLY A 125 1.89 11.03 12.10
N ASP A 126 2.99 11.76 12.34
CA ASP A 126 3.76 12.47 11.30
C ASP A 126 5.05 11.71 10.91
N ASP A 127 5.29 10.55 11.51
CA ASP A 127 6.54 9.80 11.38
C ASP A 127 6.39 8.61 10.41
N LEU A 128 7.44 8.30 9.66
CA LEU A 128 7.49 7.14 8.76
C LEU A 128 8.36 6.04 9.32
N TYR A 129 7.77 4.86 9.54
CA TYR A 129 8.45 3.67 10.00
C TYR A 129 8.69 2.72 8.83
N ILE A 130 9.92 2.21 8.73
CA ILE A 130 10.38 1.38 7.61
C ILE A 130 11.03 0.13 8.18
N LEU A 131 10.46 -1.03 7.86
CA LEU A 131 10.95 -2.35 8.24
C LEU A 131 11.36 -3.10 6.98
N ASP A 132 12.66 -3.28 6.81
CA ASP A 132 13.23 -3.98 5.67
C ASP A 132 13.54 -5.45 5.99
N HIS A 133 13.63 -6.27 4.95
CA HIS A 133 13.78 -7.72 5.01
C HIS A 133 15.23 -8.17 5.18
N VAL A 134 16.21 -7.30 4.93
CA VAL A 134 17.63 -7.64 4.96
C VAL A 134 18.35 -6.96 6.13
N GLU A 135 18.80 -7.75 7.11
CA GLU A 135 19.90 -7.32 7.98
C GLU A 135 21.19 -7.33 7.15
N VAL A 136 21.53 -6.21 6.50
CA VAL A 136 22.79 -6.08 5.76
C VAL A 136 23.94 -5.90 6.77
N GLY A 137 24.52 -7.01 7.21
CA GLY A 137 25.63 -7.01 8.17
C GLY A 137 25.18 -6.63 9.58
N ASN A 138 25.67 -5.50 10.12
CA ASN A 138 25.31 -4.98 11.46
C ASN A 138 24.30 -3.82 11.41
N VAL A 139 23.71 -3.53 10.24
CA VAL A 139 22.72 -2.46 10.10
C VAL A 139 21.36 -2.99 10.57
N PRO A 140 20.67 -2.30 11.51
CA PRO A 140 19.34 -2.69 11.95
C PRO A 140 18.36 -2.80 10.77
N CYS A 141 17.40 -3.71 10.79
CA CYS A 141 16.40 -3.82 9.74
C CYS A 141 15.21 -2.85 9.92
N PHE A 142 15.12 -2.17 11.07
CA PHE A 142 13.99 -1.32 11.42
C PHE A 142 14.43 0.12 11.71
N HIS A 143 13.83 1.07 11.00
CA HIS A 143 14.17 2.48 11.08
C HIS A 143 12.94 3.38 11.09
N GLY A 144 13.07 4.54 11.73
CA GLY A 144 12.09 5.62 11.66
C GLY A 144 12.70 6.84 11.00
N LEU A 145 11.99 7.44 10.06
CA LEU A 145 12.14 8.85 9.72
C LEU A 145 11.18 9.62 10.62
N ILE A 146 11.75 10.28 11.64
CA ILE A 146 11.00 10.94 12.71
C ILE A 146 11.12 12.45 12.53
N TYR A 147 10.01 13.17 12.62
CA TYR A 147 10.01 14.63 12.56
C TYR A 147 10.24 15.24 13.94
N GLU A 148 11.35 15.95 14.12
CA GLU A 148 11.69 16.59 15.39
C GLU A 148 11.27 18.07 15.41
N ASP A 149 10.16 18.39 16.06
CA ASP A 149 9.69 19.77 16.31
C ASP A 149 10.42 20.44 17.51
N ARG A 150 11.74 20.26 17.61
CA ARG A 150 12.55 20.82 18.71
C ARG A 150 13.33 22.06 18.27
N LEU A 151 14.65 22.07 18.47
CA LEU A 151 15.49 23.25 18.22
C LEU A 151 15.75 23.47 16.71
N ASN A 152 15.70 22.38 15.94
CA ASN A 152 15.76 22.39 14.48
C ASN A 152 14.56 21.58 13.98
N GLU A 153 13.59 22.24 13.36
CA GLU A 153 12.41 21.63 12.74
C GLU A 153 12.79 20.78 11.52
N ASP A 154 13.34 19.59 11.76
CA ASP A 154 13.85 18.71 10.71
C ASP A 154 13.62 17.23 10.99
N TRP A 155 13.77 16.45 9.92
CA TRP A 155 13.67 15.00 9.97
C TRP A 155 14.97 14.41 10.50
N CYS A 156 14.86 13.37 11.32
CA CYS A 156 15.97 12.53 11.73
C CYS A 156 15.71 11.07 11.31
N CYS A 157 16.77 10.37 10.91
CA CYS A 157 16.69 8.93 10.68
C CYS A 157 17.23 8.22 11.93
N CYS A 158 16.37 7.44 12.58
CA CYS A 158 16.70 6.72 13.80
C CYS A 158 16.63 5.22 13.57
N ALA A 159 17.68 4.51 13.97
CA ALA A 159 17.62 3.06 14.12
C ALA A 159 16.72 2.69 15.29
N LEU A 160 15.78 1.78 15.04
CA LEU A 160 14.84 1.28 16.04
C LEU A 160 15.25 -0.13 16.49
N PRO A 161 14.79 -0.58 17.66
CA PRO A 161 15.03 -1.95 18.11
C PRO A 161 14.54 -2.96 17.07
N PRO A 162 15.32 -3.98 16.71
CA PRO A 162 14.89 -4.97 15.73
C PRO A 162 13.70 -5.80 16.27
N PRO A 163 12.88 -6.38 15.38
CA PRO A 163 11.84 -7.32 15.78
C PRO A 163 12.42 -8.50 16.60
N PRO A 164 11.61 -9.16 17.45
CA PRO A 164 12.10 -10.24 18.32
C PRO A 164 12.85 -11.37 17.57
N PRO A 165 13.89 -12.00 18.16
CA PRO A 165 14.84 -12.90 17.45
C PRO A 165 14.26 -14.15 16.77
N LEU A 166 13.02 -14.53 17.12
CA LEU A 166 12.29 -15.60 16.42
C LEU A 166 12.02 -15.25 14.95
N LEU A 167 12.12 -13.96 14.61
CA LEU A 167 11.94 -13.40 13.29
C LEU A 167 13.25 -13.25 12.49
N SER A 168 14.38 -13.03 13.16
CA SER A 168 15.66 -12.64 12.52
C SER A 168 16.56 -13.81 12.09
N HIS A 169 16.26 -15.04 12.52
CA HIS A 169 17.08 -16.22 12.18
C HIS A 169 16.71 -16.94 10.88
N LYS A 170 15.75 -16.41 10.11
CA LYS A 170 15.39 -16.95 8.81
C LYS A 170 15.90 -16.01 7.73
N SER A 171 16.59 -16.55 6.74
CA SER A 171 16.91 -15.89 5.46
C SER A 171 15.67 -15.37 4.70
N ASP A 172 14.48 -15.65 5.22
CA ASP A 172 13.17 -15.45 4.60
C ASP A 172 12.29 -14.54 5.50
N PHE A 173 12.87 -13.61 6.27
CA PHE A 173 12.10 -12.64 7.05
C PHE A 173 11.33 -11.72 6.10
N GLN A 174 10.06 -12.05 5.86
CA GLN A 174 9.15 -11.24 5.07
C GLN A 174 7.92 -10.89 5.92
N VAL A 175 7.59 -9.60 5.95
CA VAL A 175 6.36 -9.13 6.56
C VAL A 175 5.23 -9.41 5.60
N ASP A 176 4.31 -10.30 6.00
CA ASP A 176 3.14 -10.65 5.19
C ASP A 176 2.09 -9.55 5.26
N SER A 177 1.88 -9.01 6.46
CA SER A 177 0.95 -7.92 6.71
C SER A 177 1.29 -7.12 7.95
N TYR A 178 0.79 -5.89 7.97
CA TYR A 178 1.01 -4.96 9.06
C TYR A 178 -0.13 -3.95 9.16
N ALA A 179 -0.32 -3.36 10.34
CA ALA A 179 -1.37 -2.40 10.64
C ALA A 179 -0.94 -1.47 11.77
N VAL A 180 -1.50 -0.25 11.81
CA VAL A 180 -1.39 0.63 12.97
C VAL A 180 -2.63 0.45 13.83
N VAL A 181 -2.45 0.14 15.12
CA VAL A 181 -3.52 -0.05 16.11
C VAL A 181 -3.37 0.99 17.21
N GLY A 182 -4.49 1.60 17.63
CA GLY A 182 -4.49 2.60 18.70
C GLY A 182 -3.60 3.82 18.46
N ASP A 183 -3.30 4.15 17.20
CA ASP A 183 -2.43 5.27 16.77
C ASP A 183 -0.98 5.22 17.28
N THR A 184 -0.57 4.16 17.99
CA THR A 184 0.78 4.05 18.56
C THR A 184 1.43 2.69 18.33
N ASP A 185 0.64 1.66 18.03
CA ASP A 185 1.12 0.29 17.99
C ASP A 185 1.20 -0.19 16.55
N ILE A 186 2.39 -0.47 16.07
CA ILE A 186 2.60 -1.08 14.75
C ILE A 186 2.54 -2.60 14.94
N TRP A 187 1.47 -3.21 14.48
CA TRP A 187 1.31 -4.66 14.47
C TRP A 187 1.89 -5.20 13.17
N ILE A 188 2.72 -6.23 13.27
CA ILE A 188 3.29 -6.95 12.14
C ILE A 188 2.97 -8.43 12.26
N SER A 189 2.72 -9.06 11.13
CA SER A 189 2.53 -10.49 11.00
C SER A 189 3.52 -11.02 9.98
N THR A 190 4.17 -12.13 10.33
CA THR A 190 5.07 -12.85 9.43
C THR A 190 4.66 -14.32 9.34
N HIS A 191 5.11 -14.97 8.26
CA HIS A 191 4.75 -16.34 7.97
C HIS A 191 5.09 -17.26 9.15
N ASP A 192 4.10 -17.99 9.64
CA ASP A 192 4.18 -18.97 10.74
C ASP A 192 4.72 -18.46 12.09
N SER A 193 4.83 -17.15 12.33
CA SER A 193 5.48 -16.62 13.54
C SER A 193 4.57 -15.83 14.47
N GLY A 194 3.32 -15.59 14.07
CA GLY A 194 2.33 -14.87 14.87
C GLY A 194 2.33 -13.35 14.62
N ILE A 195 1.77 -12.60 15.58
CA ILE A 195 1.68 -11.14 15.56
C ILE A 195 2.55 -10.54 16.64
N TYR A 196 3.36 -9.58 16.22
CA TYR A 196 4.22 -8.78 17.07
C TYR A 196 3.80 -7.32 16.98
N CYS A 197 3.93 -6.61 18.07
CA CYS A 197 3.58 -5.20 18.17
C CYS A 197 4.82 -4.41 18.59
N PHE A 198 5.10 -3.34 17.85
CA PHE A 198 6.05 -2.31 18.24
C PHE A 198 5.31 -1.07 18.70
N ASN A 199 5.52 -0.66 19.94
CA ASN A 199 4.96 0.58 20.46
C ASN A 199 5.88 1.76 20.10
N THR A 200 5.36 2.72 19.34
CA THR A 200 6.11 3.87 18.83
C THR A 200 6.48 4.89 19.92
N VAL A 201 5.88 4.83 21.11
CA VAL A 201 6.18 5.73 22.22
C VAL A 201 7.29 5.17 23.11
N SER A 202 7.18 3.91 23.51
CA SER A 202 8.17 3.26 24.37
C SER A 202 9.35 2.66 23.60
N HIS A 203 9.23 2.50 22.28
CA HIS A 203 10.17 1.78 21.42
C HIS A 203 10.42 0.35 21.91
N VAL A 204 9.36 -0.37 22.27
CA VAL A 204 9.44 -1.74 22.81
C VAL A 204 8.60 -2.67 21.96
N TRP A 205 9.15 -3.86 21.69
CA TRP A 205 8.45 -4.96 21.07
C TRP A 205 7.74 -5.84 22.10
N SER A 206 6.53 -6.27 21.76
CA SER A 206 5.77 -7.27 22.51
C SER A 206 5.10 -8.27 21.56
N THR A 207 4.87 -9.49 22.05
CA THR A 207 4.09 -10.49 21.30
C THR A 207 2.61 -10.31 21.60
N VAL A 208 1.81 -10.13 20.54
CA VAL A 208 0.34 -10.03 20.64
C VAL A 208 -0.27 -11.42 20.62
N ALA A 209 0.13 -12.25 19.64
CA ALA A 209 -0.38 -13.61 19.48
C ALA A 209 0.68 -14.51 18.82
N THR A 210 0.77 -15.77 19.20
CA THR A 210 1.76 -16.74 18.66
C THR A 210 1.16 -17.82 17.76
N GLY A 211 -0.17 -17.90 17.66
CA GLY A 211 -0.90 -18.88 16.84
C GLY A 211 -1.95 -18.26 15.91
N TRP A 212 -1.92 -16.94 15.79
CA TRP A 212 -2.81 -16.17 14.93
C TRP A 212 -1.97 -15.16 14.15
N THR A 213 -2.32 -14.96 12.89
CA THR A 213 -1.68 -14.02 11.98
C THR A 213 -2.71 -13.02 11.49
N LEU A 214 -2.26 -11.81 11.11
CA LEU A 214 -3.14 -10.85 10.47
C LEU A 214 -3.63 -11.45 9.15
N PRO A 215 -4.95 -11.50 8.88
CA PRO A 215 -5.50 -12.15 7.69
C PRO A 215 -5.45 -11.25 6.46
N PHE A 216 -4.42 -10.41 6.37
CA PHE A 216 -4.23 -9.45 5.29
C PHE A 216 -2.91 -9.73 4.56
N VAL A 217 -2.76 -9.08 3.41
CA VAL A 217 -1.53 -8.99 2.62
C VAL A 217 -1.17 -7.50 2.51
N GLY A 218 0.04 -7.16 2.95
CA GLY A 218 0.51 -5.77 3.04
C GLY A 218 -0.14 -4.97 4.18
N LEU A 219 -0.29 -3.67 3.97
CA LEU A 219 -0.86 -2.74 4.94
C LEU A 219 -2.38 -2.92 5.07
N ALA A 220 -2.88 -3.03 6.31
CA ALA A 220 -4.29 -2.86 6.63
C ALA A 220 -4.54 -1.43 7.13
N GLU A 221 -5.48 -0.76 6.48
CA GLU A 221 -5.82 0.65 6.65
C GLU A 221 -6.97 0.81 7.65
N TYR A 222 -6.80 1.68 8.64
CA TYR A 222 -7.87 1.98 9.59
C TYR A 222 -8.92 2.91 8.98
N CYS A 223 -10.20 2.53 9.09
CA CYS A 223 -11.33 3.32 8.62
C CYS A 223 -12.18 3.77 9.82
N GLN A 224 -12.07 5.05 10.17
CA GLN A 224 -12.71 5.62 11.36
C GLN A 224 -14.25 5.56 11.29
N GLU A 225 -14.84 5.70 10.10
CA GLU A 225 -16.30 5.64 9.92
C GLU A 225 -16.87 4.28 10.33
N HIS A 226 -16.07 3.23 10.14
CA HIS A 226 -16.45 1.85 10.48
C HIS A 226 -15.79 1.35 11.77
N GLY A 227 -14.76 2.01 12.30
CA GLY A 227 -14.01 1.52 13.44
C GLY A 227 -13.36 0.16 13.17
N LEU A 228 -12.97 -0.11 11.93
CA LEU A 228 -12.44 -1.39 11.47
C LEU A 228 -11.18 -1.17 10.61
N TRP A 229 -10.33 -2.18 10.56
CA TRP A 229 -9.19 -2.24 9.65
C TRP A 229 -9.60 -2.94 8.37
N PHE A 230 -9.29 -2.31 7.25
CA PHE A 230 -9.55 -2.81 5.92
C PHE A 230 -8.23 -3.20 5.25
N GLY A 231 -8.17 -4.41 4.70
CA GLY A 231 -6.99 -4.90 4.01
C GLY A 231 -7.36 -5.89 2.92
N LEU A 232 -6.39 -6.22 2.06
CA LEU A 232 -6.56 -7.26 1.06
C LEU A 232 -6.30 -8.63 1.70
N SER A 233 -7.21 -9.58 1.49
CA SER A 233 -7.08 -10.94 2.03
C SER A 233 -7.27 -11.97 0.92
N HIS A 234 -6.61 -13.12 1.05
CA HIS A 234 -6.85 -14.24 0.14
C HIS A 234 -8.27 -14.78 0.26
N THR A 235 -8.90 -15.03 -0.88
CA THR A 235 -10.11 -15.85 -0.96
C THR A 235 -9.84 -17.27 -0.47
N ARG A 236 -10.90 -18.04 -0.14
CA ARG A 236 -10.75 -19.42 0.36
C ARG A 236 -10.00 -20.35 -0.61
N ASP A 237 -10.14 -20.12 -1.91
CA ASP A 237 -9.41 -20.85 -2.95
C ASP A 237 -8.00 -20.31 -3.23
N ARG A 238 -7.61 -19.23 -2.54
CA ARG A 238 -6.33 -18.52 -2.65
C ARG A 238 -5.98 -18.03 -4.06
N ARG A 239 -6.98 -17.91 -4.94
CA ARG A 239 -6.79 -17.45 -6.33
C ARG A 239 -6.91 -15.95 -6.49
N SER A 240 -7.50 -15.25 -5.53
CA SER A 240 -7.75 -13.82 -5.63
C SER A 240 -7.59 -13.13 -4.29
N LEU A 241 -7.38 -11.82 -4.34
CA LEU A 241 -7.37 -10.93 -3.19
C LEU A 241 -8.64 -10.10 -3.19
N VAL A 242 -9.38 -10.15 -2.09
CA VAL A 242 -10.61 -9.35 -1.88
C VAL A 242 -10.40 -8.39 -0.72
N LEU A 243 -11.15 -7.28 -0.75
CA LEU A 243 -11.22 -6.37 0.38
C LEU A 243 -11.90 -7.08 1.55
N SER A 244 -11.25 -7.09 2.71
CA SER A 244 -11.81 -7.63 3.94
C SER A 244 -11.68 -6.63 5.07
N ALA A 245 -12.57 -6.73 6.05
CA ALA A 245 -12.55 -5.91 7.26
C ALA A 245 -12.36 -6.78 8.50
N LEU A 246 -11.62 -6.27 9.48
CA LEU A 246 -11.39 -6.91 10.77
C LEU A 246 -11.34 -5.87 11.89
N ASP A 247 -11.89 -6.21 13.05
CA ASP A 247 -11.72 -5.42 14.27
C ASP A 247 -10.46 -5.90 15.01
N LEU A 248 -9.41 -5.08 15.02
CA LEU A 248 -8.14 -5.39 15.68
C LEU A 248 -8.09 -4.93 17.14
N ASP A 249 -9.00 -4.06 17.57
CA ASP A 249 -9.04 -3.49 18.93
C ASP A 249 -10.11 -4.15 19.81
N SER A 250 -10.82 -5.14 19.26
CA SER A 250 -11.82 -5.90 20.00
C SER A 250 -11.21 -6.86 21.02
N SER A 251 -11.86 -6.95 22.19
CA SER A 251 -11.61 -8.02 23.16
C SER A 251 -12.22 -9.37 22.79
N HIS A 252 -12.96 -9.45 21.68
CA HIS A 252 -13.65 -10.67 21.22
C HIS A 252 -12.87 -11.39 20.11
N LEU A 253 -13.23 -12.65 19.83
CA LEU A 253 -12.66 -13.38 18.69
C LEU A 253 -12.99 -12.63 17.39
N PRO A 254 -12.00 -12.15 16.65
CA PRO A 254 -12.24 -11.23 15.54
C PRO A 254 -12.79 -12.03 14.34
N VAL A 255 -13.91 -11.57 13.79
CA VAL A 255 -14.55 -12.19 12.62
C VAL A 255 -14.11 -11.41 11.39
N LEU A 256 -13.42 -12.09 10.46
CA LEU A 256 -13.05 -11.50 9.19
C LEU A 256 -14.27 -11.38 8.27
N LEU A 257 -14.59 -10.15 7.87
CA LEU A 257 -15.67 -9.83 6.95
C LEU A 257 -15.10 -9.63 5.55
N SER A 258 -15.19 -10.64 4.69
CA SER A 258 -14.74 -10.55 3.30
C SER A 258 -15.83 -10.00 2.39
N LEU A 259 -15.50 -8.98 1.62
CA LEU A 259 -16.39 -8.36 0.65
C LEU A 259 -16.27 -9.05 -0.72
N PRO A 260 -17.29 -8.93 -1.59
CA PRO A 260 -17.22 -9.47 -2.95
C PRO A 260 -16.03 -8.89 -3.73
N LEU A 261 -15.56 -9.62 -4.75
CA LEU A 261 -14.55 -9.10 -5.67
C LEU A 261 -15.12 -7.93 -6.48
N GLU A 262 -14.42 -6.80 -6.52
CA GLU A 262 -14.83 -5.57 -7.19
C GLU A 262 -14.55 -5.58 -8.70
N PHE A 263 -13.68 -6.48 -9.16
CA PHE A 263 -13.25 -6.53 -10.54
C PHE A 263 -12.86 -7.94 -10.95
N THR A 264 -13.43 -8.42 -12.06
CA THR A 264 -13.01 -9.68 -12.70
C THR A 264 -12.07 -9.34 -13.87
N PRO A 265 -10.77 -9.63 -13.77
CA PRO A 265 -9.85 -9.40 -14.89
C PRO A 265 -10.21 -10.29 -16.08
N PRO A 266 -9.95 -9.84 -17.32
CA PRO A 266 -9.96 -10.70 -18.49
C PRO A 266 -9.04 -11.92 -18.29
N ASP A 267 -9.45 -13.09 -18.78
CA ASP A 267 -8.72 -14.36 -18.59
C ASP A 267 -7.26 -14.32 -19.11
N ALA A 268 -6.95 -13.44 -20.05
CA ALA A 268 -5.62 -13.28 -20.63
C ALA A 268 -4.64 -12.47 -19.76
N LEU A 269 -5.08 -11.94 -18.61
CA LEU A 269 -4.29 -11.10 -17.73
C LEU A 269 -3.94 -11.83 -16.43
N LYS A 270 -2.63 -11.87 -16.12
CA LYS A 270 -2.11 -12.43 -14.88
C LYS A 270 -1.91 -11.31 -13.85
N LEU A 271 -2.51 -11.46 -12.67
CA LEU A 271 -2.31 -10.53 -11.56
C LEU A 271 -0.87 -10.60 -11.07
N VAL A 272 -0.21 -9.45 -10.98
CA VAL A 272 1.18 -9.32 -10.51
C VAL A 272 1.21 -8.80 -9.07
N SER A 273 0.40 -7.79 -8.76
CA SER A 273 0.34 -7.18 -7.44
C SER A 273 -0.99 -6.46 -7.19
N SER A 274 -1.28 -6.16 -5.94
CA SER A 274 -2.49 -5.45 -5.53
C SER A 274 -2.19 -4.54 -4.35
N TYR A 275 -2.78 -3.34 -4.38
CA TYR A 275 -2.60 -2.31 -3.38
C TYR A 275 -3.98 -1.79 -2.95
N LEU A 276 -4.12 -1.51 -1.66
CA LEU A 276 -5.27 -0.83 -1.10
C LEU A 276 -4.83 0.55 -0.65
N VAL A 277 -5.56 1.58 -1.07
CA VAL A 277 -5.35 2.96 -0.62
C VAL A 277 -6.61 3.46 0.05
N ASN A 278 -6.49 3.89 1.29
CA ASN A 278 -7.57 4.56 2.02
C ASN A 278 -7.69 6.02 1.56
N LEU A 279 -8.88 6.42 1.13
CA LEU A 279 -9.17 7.78 0.67
C LEU A 279 -9.90 8.62 1.73
N GLY A 280 -10.25 8.00 2.86
CA GLY A 280 -11.10 8.58 3.91
C GLY A 280 -12.59 8.48 3.58
N SER A 281 -13.46 8.76 4.55
CA SER A 281 -14.93 8.73 4.35
C SER A 281 -15.43 7.37 3.87
N ALA A 282 -14.87 6.27 4.40
CA ALA A 282 -15.13 4.89 3.97
C ALA A 282 -14.93 4.61 2.47
N LYS A 283 -14.14 5.43 1.78
CA LYS A 283 -13.78 5.27 0.37
C LYS A 283 -12.36 4.72 0.24
N PHE A 284 -12.19 3.83 -0.72
CA PHE A 284 -10.90 3.21 -1.00
C PHE A 284 -10.65 3.15 -2.50
N CYS A 285 -9.37 3.14 -2.88
CA CYS A 285 -8.94 2.73 -4.19
C CYS A 285 -8.30 1.35 -4.06
N ILE A 286 -8.79 0.37 -4.83
CA ILE A 286 -8.09 -0.90 -5.02
C ILE A 286 -7.39 -0.82 -6.36
N ALA A 287 -6.05 -0.87 -6.33
CA ALA A 287 -5.23 -0.87 -7.52
C ALA A 287 -4.68 -2.26 -7.75
N ARG A 288 -4.85 -2.79 -8.96
CA ARG A 288 -4.34 -4.09 -9.37
C ARG A 288 -3.46 -3.94 -10.59
N LEU A 289 -2.31 -4.59 -10.57
CA LEU A 289 -1.42 -4.63 -11.73
C LEU A 289 -1.43 -6.00 -12.39
N PHE A 290 -1.51 -5.98 -13.70
CA PHE A 290 -1.65 -7.16 -14.53
C PHE A 290 -0.60 -7.17 -15.63
N GLN A 291 -0.17 -8.36 -16.02
CA GLN A 291 0.65 -8.60 -17.20
C GLN A 291 -0.07 -9.53 -18.18
N THR A 292 0.20 -9.38 -19.48
CA THR A 292 -0.21 -10.37 -20.48
C THR A 292 0.60 -11.66 -20.36
N ASP A 293 0.04 -12.76 -20.84
CA ASP A 293 0.78 -14.02 -20.94
C ASP A 293 1.96 -13.90 -21.95
N GLU A 294 3.09 -14.55 -21.64
CA GLU A 294 4.36 -14.45 -22.38
C GLU A 294 4.27 -15.00 -23.82
N ASP A 295 3.24 -15.80 -24.11
CA ASP A 295 3.01 -16.44 -25.43
C ASP A 295 2.63 -15.45 -26.54
N GLN A 296 2.52 -14.14 -26.25
CA GLN A 296 2.21 -13.12 -27.24
C GLN A 296 3.46 -12.66 -27.99
N ARG A 297 3.38 -12.71 -29.34
CA ARG A 297 4.48 -12.32 -30.25
C ARG A 297 4.91 -10.84 -30.17
N ASP A 298 4.15 -10.00 -29.47
CA ASP A 298 4.34 -8.54 -29.39
C ASP A 298 5.02 -8.06 -28.08
N GLY A 299 5.45 -8.98 -27.20
CA GLY A 299 6.08 -8.66 -25.91
C GLY A 299 5.09 -8.61 -24.74
N GLU A 300 5.61 -8.50 -23.52
CA GLU A 300 4.79 -8.41 -22.31
C GLU A 300 4.18 -7.01 -22.17
N GLU A 301 2.85 -6.92 -22.05
CA GLU A 301 2.17 -5.67 -21.77
C GLU A 301 1.72 -5.62 -20.30
N LEU A 302 2.02 -4.50 -19.64
CA LEU A 302 1.60 -4.24 -18.26
C LEU A 302 0.40 -3.29 -18.20
N PHE A 303 -0.51 -3.55 -17.28
CA PHE A 303 -1.72 -2.77 -17.06
C PHE A 303 -1.93 -2.47 -15.58
N ALA A 304 -2.37 -1.26 -15.26
CA ALA A 304 -2.89 -0.91 -13.95
C ALA A 304 -4.40 -0.70 -14.02
N VAL A 305 -5.16 -1.37 -13.17
CA VAL A 305 -6.60 -1.16 -13.00
C VAL A 305 -6.83 -0.53 -11.64
N LEU A 306 -7.38 0.69 -11.63
CA LEU A 306 -7.77 1.38 -10.41
C LEU A 306 -9.29 1.33 -10.29
N THR A 307 -9.78 0.76 -9.20
CA THR A 307 -11.22 0.65 -8.90
C THR A 307 -11.55 1.43 -7.64
N ALA A 308 -12.47 2.38 -7.76
CA ALA A 308 -13.02 3.08 -6.62
C ALA A 308 -14.11 2.24 -5.95
N VAL A 309 -14.01 2.11 -4.63
CA VAL A 309 -15.01 1.41 -3.81
C VAL A 309 -15.39 2.25 -2.60
N GLU A 310 -16.64 2.14 -2.19
CA GLU A 310 -17.19 2.78 -0.98
C GLU A 310 -17.83 1.70 -0.12
N VAL A 311 -17.53 1.67 1.18
CA VAL A 311 -18.08 0.67 2.09
C VAL A 311 -19.14 1.30 2.97
N GLU A 312 -20.30 0.65 3.09
CA GLU A 312 -21.42 1.11 3.91
C GLU A 312 -21.82 0.03 4.92
N ARG A 313 -22.43 0.45 6.03
CA ARG A 313 -23.17 -0.46 6.90
C ARG A 313 -24.59 -0.63 6.37
N CYS A 314 -25.07 -1.87 6.34
CA CYS A 314 -26.45 -2.25 6.11
C CYS A 314 -27.15 -2.35 7.46
N ASP A 315 -28.42 -1.93 7.48
CA ASP A 315 -29.31 -2.18 8.61
C ASP A 315 -29.69 -3.68 8.64
N ASP A 316 -29.97 -4.20 9.84
CA ASP A 316 -30.12 -5.63 10.16
C ASP A 316 -31.21 -6.38 9.35
N ASP A 317 -32.12 -5.68 8.66
CA ASP A 317 -33.22 -6.30 7.89
C ASP A 317 -32.76 -6.96 6.57
N ASP A 318 -31.57 -6.61 6.04
CA ASP A 318 -30.96 -7.23 4.84
C ASP A 318 -29.81 -8.20 5.18
N ALA A 319 -29.49 -8.37 6.48
CA ALA A 319 -28.35 -9.14 6.94
C ALA A 319 -28.68 -10.64 6.99
N GLY A 320 -28.38 -11.36 5.90
CA GLY A 320 -28.30 -12.81 5.93
C GLY A 320 -27.24 -13.29 6.94
N ALA A 321 -27.68 -13.89 8.04
CA ALA A 321 -26.99 -14.77 9.00
C ALA A 321 -25.58 -14.44 9.58
N ASN A 322 -24.85 -13.44 9.09
CA ASN A 322 -23.53 -13.04 9.61
C ASN A 322 -23.60 -11.58 10.04
N GLY A 323 -23.91 -11.36 11.32
CA GLY A 323 -24.04 -10.04 11.93
C GLY A 323 -22.82 -9.15 11.68
N GLY A 324 -23.10 -7.92 11.24
CA GLY A 324 -22.11 -6.93 10.80
C GLY A 324 -22.20 -6.66 9.30
N GLY A 325 -23.39 -6.27 8.81
CA GLY A 325 -23.67 -6.10 7.39
C GLY A 325 -22.84 -4.98 6.77
N LEU A 326 -21.62 -5.24 6.33
CA LEU A 326 -20.91 -4.33 5.44
C LEU A 326 -21.27 -4.64 4.00
N ARG A 327 -21.56 -3.59 3.22
CA ARG A 327 -21.75 -3.68 1.78
C ARG A 327 -20.70 -2.84 1.08
N MET A 328 -20.09 -3.44 0.05
CA MET A 328 -19.21 -2.72 -0.86
C MET A 328 -20.01 -2.20 -2.05
N LEU A 329 -19.89 -0.90 -2.31
CA LEU A 329 -20.36 -0.24 -3.52
C LEU A 329 -19.17 -0.05 -4.45
N LYS A 330 -19.19 -0.77 -5.58
CA LYS A 330 -18.24 -0.53 -6.66
C LYS A 330 -18.66 0.72 -7.44
N HIS A 331 -17.73 1.64 -7.63
CA HIS A 331 -17.89 2.80 -8.50
C HIS A 331 -17.16 2.56 -9.83
N ARG A 332 -16.52 3.58 -10.41
CA ARG A 332 -15.81 3.46 -11.69
C ARG A 332 -14.52 2.65 -11.53
N SER A 333 -14.18 1.89 -12.58
CA SER A 333 -12.87 1.27 -12.78
C SER A 333 -12.25 1.80 -14.07
N GLU A 334 -11.00 2.25 -14.00
CA GLU A 334 -10.22 2.64 -15.17
C GLU A 334 -8.99 1.74 -15.31
N MET A 335 -8.70 1.36 -16.55
CA MET A 335 -7.56 0.53 -16.93
C MET A 335 -6.56 1.37 -17.73
N TYR A 336 -5.31 1.36 -17.30
CA TYR A 336 -4.21 2.08 -17.92
C TYR A 336 -3.21 1.09 -18.48
N LYS A 337 -2.87 1.23 -19.76
CA LYS A 337 -1.72 0.54 -20.34
C LYS A 337 -0.44 1.24 -19.88
N LEU A 338 0.46 0.46 -19.30
CA LEU A 338 1.75 0.94 -18.81
C LEU A 338 2.81 0.78 -19.91
N THR A 339 3.76 1.69 -19.92
CA THR A 339 4.82 1.76 -20.95
C THR A 339 6.11 1.07 -20.52
N SER A 340 6.13 0.40 -19.37
CA SER A 340 7.35 -0.08 -18.71
C SER A 340 7.23 -1.53 -18.31
N GLU A 341 8.36 -2.25 -18.33
CA GLU A 341 8.48 -3.70 -18.10
C GLU A 341 9.06 -4.07 -16.71
N MET A 342 9.36 -3.12 -15.79
CA MET A 342 10.18 -3.49 -14.62
C MET A 342 9.64 -3.11 -13.24
N MET A 343 9.31 -1.85 -12.95
CA MET A 343 8.90 -1.46 -11.58
C MET A 343 7.83 -0.38 -11.55
N TYR A 344 6.92 -0.52 -10.59
CA TYR A 344 5.80 0.37 -10.37
C TYR A 344 5.43 0.41 -8.89
N TRP A 345 4.86 1.54 -8.46
CA TRP A 345 4.34 1.72 -7.11
C TRP A 345 2.98 2.37 -7.21
N VAL A 346 2.05 1.89 -6.39
CA VAL A 346 0.80 2.59 -6.10
C VAL A 346 0.90 3.04 -4.66
N LEU A 347 1.05 4.35 -4.48
CA LEU A 347 1.16 5.00 -3.18
C LEU A 347 -0.12 5.73 -2.87
#